data_AF-A0A952PUM3-F1
#
_entry.id   AF-A0A952PUM3-F1
#
_cell.length_a   1.000
_cell.length_b   1.000
_cell.length_c   1.000
_cell.angle_alpha   90.00
_cell.angle_beta   90.00
_cell.angle_gamma   90.00
#
_symmetry.space_group_name_H-M   'P 1'
#
loop_
_entity.id
_entity.type
_entity.pdbx_description
1 polymer ?
#
loop_
_entity_poly.entity_id
_entity_poly.type
_entity_poly.pdbx_seq_one_letter_code
_entity_poly.pdbx_strand_id
1 'polypeptide(L)'
;MSLYFYSVNAAIAYAICRDFFGEYRVYAAEAFATDNPPSSDPQDIHWEMARHAVARDKGYTKFLQLRATLQTIATRKAQEGTLTPAQLELITEILARATPEEYHPVIYVILRSGIGSDRLEAVTDKPRDDSQEWIIHHLRDDDFEVVVTRLP
;
A
#
# COMPACT_ATOMS: atom_id res chain seq x y z
N MET A 1 4.03 0.65 23.83
CA MET A 1 3.31 0.29 22.59
C MET A 1 2.84 1.57 21.94
N SER A 2 3.07 1.72 20.63
CA SER A 2 2.60 2.91 19.90
C SER A 2 1.07 2.96 19.81
N LEU A 3 0.53 4.18 19.75
CA LEU A 3 -0.91 4.45 19.57
C LEU A 3 -1.34 4.20 18.11
N TYR A 4 -0.41 4.34 17.16
CA TYR A 4 -0.68 4.26 15.73
C TYR A 4 0.21 3.24 15.05
N PHE A 5 -0.29 2.71 13.94
CA PHE A 5 0.53 2.08 12.91
C PHE A 5 0.66 3.00 11.69
N TYR A 6 1.77 2.85 10.98
CA TYR A 6 2.07 3.59 9.76
C TYR A 6 2.33 2.63 8.61
N SER A 7 1.72 2.89 7.47
CA SER A 7 2.00 2.19 6.21
C SER A 7 2.11 3.18 5.07
N VAL A 8 2.78 2.77 4.00
CA VAL A 8 2.92 3.58 2.78
C VAL A 8 2.54 2.74 1.57
N ASN A 9 1.73 3.32 0.69
CA ASN A 9 1.33 2.72 -0.57
C ASN A 9 1.29 3.77 -1.67
N ALA A 10 1.11 3.36 -2.93
CA ALA A 10 0.92 4.29 -4.04
C ALA A 10 -0.50 4.85 -4.08
N ALA A 11 -0.67 6.11 -4.51
CA ALA A 11 -1.97 6.73 -4.70
C ALA A 11 -2.89 5.92 -5.64
N ILE A 12 -2.35 5.37 -6.73
CA ILE A 12 -3.10 4.51 -7.64
C ILE A 12 -3.58 3.21 -6.98
N ALA A 13 -2.76 2.61 -6.12
CA ALA A 13 -3.15 1.41 -5.37
C ALA A 13 -4.25 1.74 -4.36
N TYR A 14 -4.13 2.87 -3.67
CA TYR A 14 -5.18 3.37 -2.77
C TYR A 14 -6.50 3.57 -3.50
N ALA A 15 -6.49 4.25 -4.65
CA ALA A 15 -7.69 4.52 -5.46
C ALA A 15 -8.34 3.22 -5.95
N ILE A 16 -7.56 2.28 -6.49
CA ILE A 16 -8.10 0.99 -6.97
C ILE A 16 -8.71 0.19 -5.81
N CYS A 17 -8.02 0.11 -4.67
CA CYS A 17 -8.55 -0.61 -3.52
C CYS A 17 -9.87 0.01 -3.02
N ARG A 18 -9.93 1.34 -2.91
CA ARG A 18 -11.14 2.06 -2.48
C ARG A 18 -12.30 1.82 -3.44
N ASP A 19 -12.07 2.01 -4.73
CA ASP A 19 -13.13 2.09 -5.73
C ASP A 19 -13.62 0.70 -6.20
N PHE A 20 -12.79 -0.34 -6.04
CA PHE A 20 -13.10 -1.68 -6.57
C PHE A 20 -12.99 -2.82 -5.57
N PHE A 21 -12.10 -2.75 -4.57
CA PHE A 21 -11.83 -3.91 -3.69
C PHE A 21 -12.55 -3.80 -2.34
N GLY A 22 -12.74 -2.59 -1.82
CA GLY A 22 -13.39 -2.31 -0.53
C GLY A 22 -12.56 -2.65 0.71
N GLU A 23 -11.33 -3.11 0.53
CA GLU A 23 -10.42 -3.50 1.62
C GLU A 23 -8.95 -3.40 1.21
N TYR A 24 -8.07 -3.27 2.19
CA TYR A 24 -6.62 -3.20 2.00
C TYR A 24 -5.91 -4.29 2.82
N ARG A 25 -4.79 -4.78 2.27
CA ARG A 25 -3.80 -5.55 3.02
C ARG A 25 -2.52 -4.75 3.03
N VAL A 26 -2.05 -4.36 4.21
CA VAL A 26 -0.91 -3.45 4.35
C VAL A 26 0.14 -4.00 5.31
N TYR A 27 1.41 -3.74 5.00
CA TYR A 27 2.51 -3.87 5.95
C TYR A 27 2.59 -2.58 6.75
N ALA A 28 2.71 -2.67 8.07
CA ALA A 28 2.63 -1.52 8.96
C ALA A 28 3.68 -1.61 10.06
N ALA A 29 4.20 -0.44 10.44
CA ALA A 29 5.17 -0.28 11.52
C ALA A 29 4.60 0.58 12.65
N GLU A 30 5.14 0.44 13.86
CA GLU A 30 4.69 1.22 15.04
C GLU A 30 5.16 2.69 15.02
N ALA A 31 6.06 3.04 14.11
CA ALA A 31 6.53 4.40 13.89
C ALA A 31 6.69 4.66 12.39
N PHE A 32 6.63 5.93 11.98
CA PHE A 32 6.84 6.31 10.59
C PHE A 32 8.30 6.18 10.15
N ALA A 33 9.23 6.47 11.07
CA ALA A 33 10.65 6.21 10.92
C ALA A 33 11.07 5.15 11.93
N THR A 34 11.78 4.14 11.46
CA THR A 34 12.15 2.91 12.16
C THR A 34 13.60 2.55 11.83
N ASP A 35 14.17 1.63 12.60
CA ASP A 35 15.48 1.03 12.29
C ASP A 35 15.37 -0.18 11.35
N ASN A 36 14.20 -0.37 10.72
CA ASN A 36 13.98 -1.43 9.72
C ASN A 36 14.81 -1.15 8.47
N PRO A 37 15.08 -2.16 7.63
CA PRO A 37 15.65 -1.92 6.31
C PRO A 37 14.77 -0.96 5.47
N PRO A 38 15.33 -0.22 4.50
CA PRO A 38 14.57 0.76 3.70
C PRO A 38 13.36 0.21 2.95
N SER A 39 13.31 -1.11 2.71
CA SER A 39 12.14 -1.78 2.10
C SER A 39 10.95 -1.96 3.04
N SER A 40 11.14 -1.67 4.31
CA SER A 40 10.26 -1.97 5.45
C SER A 40 10.08 -0.77 6.39
N ASP A 41 10.80 0.32 6.13
CA ASP A 41 10.67 1.58 6.83
C ASP A 41 9.69 2.50 6.08
N PRO A 42 8.55 2.90 6.68
CA PRO A 42 7.56 3.73 5.99
C PRO A 42 8.13 5.06 5.47
N GLN A 43 9.04 5.70 6.20
CA GLN A 43 9.66 6.95 5.81
C GLN A 43 10.55 6.78 4.57
N ASP A 44 11.42 5.77 4.55
CA ASP A 44 12.28 5.48 3.41
C ASP A 44 11.47 5.07 2.18
N ILE A 45 10.45 4.21 2.34
CA ILE A 45 9.54 3.83 1.26
C ILE A 45 8.87 5.08 0.67
N HIS A 46 8.37 5.98 1.54
CA HIS A 46 7.76 7.24 1.11
C HIS A 46 8.75 8.09 0.31
N TRP A 47 9.93 8.37 0.84
CA TRP A 47 10.89 9.23 0.16
C TRP A 47 11.37 8.65 -1.16
N GLU A 48 11.62 7.34 -1.21
CA GLU A 48 12.06 6.64 -2.40
C GLU A 48 10.99 6.71 -3.51
N MET A 49 9.74 6.37 -3.17
CA MET A 49 8.62 6.44 -4.11
C MET A 49 8.37 7.87 -4.60
N ALA A 50 8.36 8.85 -3.68
CA ALA A 50 8.17 10.26 -4.04
C ALA A 50 9.28 10.74 -4.99
N ARG A 51 10.54 10.38 -4.74
CA ARG A 51 11.66 10.76 -5.61
C ARG A 51 11.48 10.22 -7.04
N HIS A 52 11.10 8.96 -7.19
CA HIS A 52 10.89 8.35 -8.51
C HIS A 52 9.63 8.87 -9.22
N ALA A 53 8.56 9.18 -8.46
CA ALA A 53 7.36 9.81 -9.00
C ALA A 53 7.65 11.21 -9.54
N VAL A 54 8.35 12.06 -8.77
CA VAL A 54 8.79 13.41 -9.20
C VAL A 54 9.70 13.33 -10.42
N ALA A 55 10.65 12.39 -10.43
CA ALA A 55 11.57 12.20 -11.54
C ALA A 55 10.91 11.62 -12.81
N ARG A 56 9.63 11.26 -12.75
CA ARG A 56 8.88 10.60 -13.84
C ARG A 56 9.56 9.32 -14.33
N ASP A 57 10.14 8.57 -13.40
CA ASP A 57 10.91 7.36 -13.71
C ASP A 57 9.98 6.17 -14.04
N LYS A 58 9.74 5.97 -15.33
CA LYS A 58 8.94 4.85 -15.85
C LYS A 58 9.59 3.48 -15.65
N GLY A 59 10.90 3.44 -15.42
CA GLY A 59 11.70 2.22 -15.28
C GLY A 59 11.83 1.74 -13.83
N TYR A 60 11.32 2.51 -12.86
CA TYR A 60 11.46 2.16 -11.45
C TYR A 60 10.75 0.84 -11.14
N THR A 61 11.52 -0.14 -10.68
CA THR A 61 11.08 -1.54 -10.57
C THR A 61 9.93 -1.73 -9.61
N LYS A 62 9.86 -0.97 -8.50
CA LYS A 62 8.73 -1.07 -7.57
C LYS A 62 7.41 -0.61 -8.19
N PHE A 63 7.40 0.38 -9.09
CA PHE A 63 6.18 0.77 -9.81
C PHE A 63 5.71 -0.35 -10.74
N LEU A 64 6.64 -0.99 -11.46
CA LEU A 64 6.34 -2.11 -12.34
C LEU A 64 5.82 -3.32 -11.56
N GLN A 65 6.44 -3.64 -10.43
CA GLN A 65 6.01 -4.71 -9.52
C GLN A 65 4.61 -4.42 -8.96
N LEU A 66 4.38 -3.21 -8.45
CA LEU A 66 3.08 -2.83 -7.89
C LEU A 66 1.96 -2.94 -8.94
N ARG A 67 2.22 -2.48 -10.17
CA ARG A 67 1.29 -2.64 -11.30
C ARG A 67 0.95 -4.11 -11.56
N ALA A 68 1.97 -4.96 -11.61
CA ALA A 68 1.78 -6.41 -11.82
C ALA A 68 1.00 -7.07 -10.68
N THR A 69 1.29 -6.67 -9.43
CA THR A 69 0.56 -7.13 -8.25
C THR A 69 -0.91 -6.71 -8.29
N LEU A 70 -1.21 -5.45 -8.62
CA LEU A 70 -2.59 -4.96 -8.73
C LEU A 70 -3.36 -5.69 -9.84
N GLN A 71 -2.73 -5.92 -11.00
CA GLN A 71 -3.34 -6.70 -12.08
C GLN A 71 -3.63 -8.14 -11.64
N THR A 72 -2.71 -8.76 -10.90
CA THR A 72 -2.87 -10.13 -10.39
C THR A 72 -4.03 -10.21 -9.39
N ILE A 73 -4.11 -9.25 -8.46
CA ILE A 73 -5.21 -9.16 -7.49
C ILE A 73 -6.55 -8.95 -8.19
N ALA A 74 -6.63 -8.04 -9.17
CA ALA A 74 -7.85 -7.78 -9.93
C ALA A 74 -8.31 -9.02 -10.70
N THR A 75 -7.37 -9.72 -11.35
CA THR A 75 -7.65 -10.97 -12.08
C THR A 75 -8.19 -12.04 -11.15
N ARG A 76 -7.57 -12.22 -9.98
CA ARG A 76 -8.02 -13.18 -8.97
C ARG A 76 -9.42 -12.83 -8.46
N LYS A 77 -9.66 -11.57 -8.07
CA LYS A 77 -10.98 -11.12 -7.60
C LYS A 77 -12.07 -11.28 -8.67
N ALA A 78 -11.74 -11.15 -9.95
CA ALA A 78 -12.67 -11.44 -11.05
C ALA A 78 -12.98 -12.94 -11.19
N GLN A 79 -11.97 -13.80 -11.05
CA GLN A 79 -12.15 -15.27 -11.04
C GLN A 79 -13.00 -15.74 -9.84
N GLU A 80 -12.86 -15.06 -8.70
CA GLU A 80 -13.65 -15.28 -7.49
C GLU A 80 -15.07 -14.68 -7.58
N GLY A 81 -15.40 -13.96 -8.66
CA GLY A 81 -16.70 -13.31 -8.85
C GLY A 81 -16.92 -12.04 -8.02
N THR A 82 -15.88 -11.54 -7.34
CA THR A 82 -15.93 -10.28 -6.58
C THR A 82 -15.84 -9.05 -7.49
N LEU A 83 -15.21 -9.20 -8.66
CA LEU A 83 -15.20 -8.18 -9.71
C LEU A 83 -15.92 -8.68 -10.95
N THR A 84 -16.70 -7.80 -11.56
CA THR A 84 -17.28 -8.02 -12.88
C THR A 84 -16.20 -7.94 -13.98
N PRO A 85 -16.40 -8.56 -15.15
CA PRO A 85 -15.49 -8.41 -16.28
C PRO A 85 -15.24 -6.96 -16.68
N ALA A 86 -16.27 -6.10 -16.61
CA ALA A 86 -16.16 -4.67 -16.91
C ALA A 86 -15.28 -3.92 -15.90
N GLN A 87 -15.34 -4.28 -14.61
CA GLN A 87 -14.45 -3.69 -13.60
C GLN A 87 -12.99 -4.14 -13.81
N LEU A 88 -12.77 -5.41 -14.17
CA LEU A 88 -11.42 -5.90 -14.49
C LEU A 88 -10.83 -5.17 -15.70
N GLU A 89 -11.63 -4.96 -16.75
CA GLU A 89 -11.23 -4.19 -17.93
C GLU A 89 -10.85 -2.76 -17.56
N LEU A 90 -11.71 -2.08 -16.78
CA LEU A 90 -11.43 -0.72 -16.30
C LEU A 90 -10.15 -0.62 -15.46
N ILE A 91 -9.92 -1.55 -14.53
CA ILE A 91 -8.68 -1.58 -13.73
C ILE A 91 -7.47 -1.80 -14.66
N THR A 92 -7.60 -2.69 -15.65
CA THR A 92 -6.53 -2.97 -16.61
C THR A 92 -6.19 -1.72 -17.42
N GLU A 93 -7.19 -0.95 -17.85
CA GLU A 93 -7.00 0.31 -18.55
C GLU A 93 -6.34 1.38 -17.66
N ILE A 94 -6.78 1.52 -16.41
CA ILE A 94 -6.18 2.42 -15.41
C ILE A 94 -4.69 2.09 -15.26
N LEU A 95 -4.36 0.81 -15.03
CA LEU A 95 -2.97 0.35 -14.85
C LEU A 95 -2.12 0.50 -16.12
N ALA A 96 -2.71 0.34 -17.31
CA ALA A 96 -2.02 0.49 -18.59
C ALA A 96 -1.66 1.95 -18.89
N ARG A 97 -2.50 2.89 -18.46
CA ARG A 97 -2.31 4.34 -18.68
C ARG A 97 -1.55 5.02 -17.54
N ALA A 98 -1.35 4.30 -16.43
CA ALA A 98 -0.75 4.84 -15.21
C ALA A 98 0.59 5.55 -15.47
N THR A 99 0.70 6.82 -15.07
CA THR A 99 1.96 7.57 -15.13
C THR A 99 2.72 7.47 -13.80
N PRO A 100 4.06 7.67 -13.78
CA PRO A 100 4.84 7.62 -12.53
C PRO A 100 4.31 8.53 -11.41
N GLU A 101 3.68 9.65 -11.75
CA GLU A 101 3.06 10.57 -10.79
C GLU A 101 1.88 9.95 -10.04
N GLU A 102 1.15 9.02 -10.66
CA GLU A 102 0.05 8.29 -9.99
C GLU A 102 0.58 7.26 -8.98
N TYR A 103 1.88 6.97 -9.01
CA TYR A 103 2.55 6.16 -7.99
C TYR A 103 3.09 6.98 -6.82
N HIS A 104 2.78 8.28 -6.77
CA HIS A 104 3.16 9.11 -5.63
C HIS A 104 2.65 8.48 -4.31
N PRO A 105 3.48 8.43 -3.26
CA PRO A 105 3.15 7.73 -2.03
C PRO A 105 2.05 8.44 -1.25
N VAL A 106 1.22 7.62 -0.63
CA VAL A 106 0.24 7.99 0.38
C VAL A 106 0.57 7.30 1.69
N ILE A 107 0.43 8.00 2.81
CA ILE A 107 0.70 7.47 4.15
C ILE A 107 -0.63 7.12 4.80
N TYR A 108 -0.70 5.91 5.36
CA TYR A 108 -1.83 5.41 6.10
C TYR A 108 -1.50 5.55 7.59
N VAL A 109 -2.28 6.37 8.30
CA VAL A 109 -2.18 6.52 9.75
C VAL A 109 -3.32 5.73 10.38
N ILE A 110 -2.99 4.62 11.01
CA ILE A 110 -3.96 3.61 11.45
C ILE A 110 -4.02 3.61 12.98
N LEU A 111 -5.20 3.82 13.56
CA LEU A 111 -5.36 3.78 15.01
C LEU A 111 -5.32 2.33 15.50
N ARG A 112 -4.30 1.99 16.30
CA ARG A 112 -4.07 0.59 16.75
C ARG A 112 -5.27 0.00 17.49
N SER A 113 -5.94 0.79 18.33
CA SER A 113 -7.10 0.33 19.11
C SER A 113 -8.32 -0.01 18.26
N GLY A 114 -8.37 0.45 17.00
CA GLY A 114 -9.44 0.12 16.05
C GLY A 114 -9.23 -1.21 15.33
N ILE A 115 -8.04 -1.82 15.43
CA ILE A 115 -7.69 -3.05 14.72
C ILE A 115 -7.82 -4.25 15.66
N GLY A 116 -8.76 -5.14 15.36
CA GLY A 116 -8.92 -6.41 16.07
C GLY A 116 -7.72 -7.34 15.90
N SER A 117 -7.44 -8.17 16.90
CA SER A 117 -6.31 -9.11 16.88
C SER A 117 -6.44 -10.18 15.79
N ASP A 118 -7.66 -10.48 15.34
CA ASP A 118 -7.97 -11.38 14.23
C ASP A 118 -7.55 -10.83 12.86
N ARG A 119 -7.33 -9.51 12.78
CA ARG A 119 -6.90 -8.79 11.56
C ARG A 119 -5.43 -8.42 11.58
N LEU A 120 -4.72 -8.68 12.68
CA LEU A 120 -3.35 -8.24 12.91
C LEU A 120 -2.41 -9.44 13.02
N GLU A 121 -1.43 -9.51 12.12
CA GLU A 121 -0.42 -10.56 12.08
C GLU A 121 0.97 -9.97 12.29
N ALA A 122 1.76 -10.52 13.21
CA ALA A 122 3.15 -10.11 13.37
C ALA A 122 4.00 -10.77 12.27
N VAL A 123 4.83 -10.00 11.58
CA VAL A 123 5.81 -10.58 10.63
C VAL A 123 6.87 -11.32 11.45
N THR A 124 6.99 -12.63 11.24
CA THR A 124 7.91 -13.49 12.02
C THR A 124 9.26 -13.68 11.34
N ASP A 125 9.32 -13.56 10.02
CA ASP A 125 10.57 -13.63 9.26
C ASP A 125 11.15 -12.22 9.13
N LYS A 126 11.96 -11.85 10.13
CA LYS A 126 12.46 -10.50 10.30
C LYS A 126 13.94 -10.44 9.93
N PRO A 127 14.36 -9.41 9.18
CA PRO A 127 15.78 -9.19 8.87
C PRO A 127 16.60 -8.80 10.12
N ARG A 128 15.94 -8.34 11.19
CA ARG A 128 16.56 -8.01 12.49
C ARG A 128 15.64 -8.34 13.67
N ASP A 129 16.22 -8.72 14.80
CA ASP A 129 15.48 -9.12 16.02
C ASP A 129 14.58 -8.01 16.59
N ASP A 130 14.93 -6.74 16.36
CA ASP A 130 14.22 -5.56 16.85
C ASP A 130 13.22 -4.95 15.86
N SER A 131 13.29 -5.32 14.57
CA SER A 131 12.31 -4.87 13.58
C SER A 131 10.93 -5.44 13.91
N GLN A 132 9.96 -4.61 14.29
CA GLN A 132 8.58 -5.05 14.53
C GLN A 132 7.67 -4.57 13.40
N GLU A 133 7.43 -5.46 12.45
CA GLU A 133 6.45 -5.27 11.39
C GLU A 133 5.17 -6.05 11.66
N TRP A 134 4.08 -5.50 11.16
CA TRP A 134 2.75 -6.07 11.24
C TRP A 134 2.13 -6.12 9.85
N ILE A 135 1.36 -7.16 9.57
CA ILE A 135 0.44 -7.21 8.44
C ILE A 135 -0.96 -6.97 9.00
N ILE A 136 -1.65 -5.99 8.43
CA ILE A 136 -3.06 -5.74 8.74
C ILE A 136 -3.89 -6.25 7.57
N HIS A 137 -4.74 -7.24 7.86
CA HIS A 137 -5.67 -7.84 6.92
C HIS A 137 -7.02 -7.12 6.95
N HIS A 138 -7.70 -7.09 5.80
CA HIS A 138 -9.03 -6.51 5.65
C HIS A 138 -9.16 -5.09 6.22
N LEU A 139 -8.12 -4.26 6.10
CA LEU A 139 -8.18 -2.85 6.50
C LEU A 139 -9.29 -2.14 5.70
N ARG A 140 -10.11 -1.30 6.32
CA ARG A 140 -11.23 -0.57 5.70
C ARG A 140 -10.97 0.93 5.79
N ASP A 141 -11.67 1.71 4.97
CA ASP A 141 -11.50 3.18 4.93
C ASP A 141 -11.64 3.84 6.31
N ASP A 142 -12.57 3.38 7.15
CA ASP A 142 -12.79 3.93 8.49
C ASP A 142 -11.68 3.56 9.50
N ASP A 143 -10.76 2.65 9.16
CA ASP A 143 -9.70 2.21 10.05
C ASP A 143 -8.43 3.10 9.95
N PHE A 144 -8.35 4.03 8.98
CA PHE A 144 -7.16 4.86 8.76
C PHE A 144 -7.45 6.25 8.20
N GLU A 145 -6.52 7.16 8.45
CA GLU A 145 -6.44 8.44 7.76
C GLU A 145 -5.37 8.39 6.67
N VAL A 146 -5.67 8.98 5.51
CA VAL A 146 -4.71 9.13 4.41
C VAL A 146 -4.07 10.50 4.45
N VAL A 147 -2.74 10.53 4.56
CA VAL A 147 -1.94 11.74 4.36
C VAL A 147 -1.29 11.68 2.98
N VAL A 148 -1.69 12.61 2.12
CA VAL A 148 -1.11 12.79 0.78
C VAL A 148 -0.08 13.89 0.86
N THR A 149 1.19 13.57 0.59
CA THR A 149 2.19 14.64 0.34
C THR A 149 1.93 15.20 -1.05
N ARG A 150 1.91 16.52 -1.22
CA ARG A 150 1.80 17.10 -2.57
C ARG A 150 3.16 17.00 -3.24
N LEU A 151 3.17 16.59 -4.52
CA LEU A 151 4.34 16.73 -5.38
C LEU A 151 4.73 18.23 -5.42
N PRO A 152 6.01 18.58 -5.24
CA PRO A 152 6.49 19.94 -5.40
C PRO A 152 6.36 20.45 -6.84
#